data_AF-A0A0C2UYT9-F1
#
_entry.id   AF-A0A0C2UYT9-F1
#
_cell.length_a   1.000
_cell.length_b   1.000
_cell.length_c   1.000
_cell.angle_alpha   90.00
_cell.angle_beta   90.00
_cell.angle_gamma   90.00
#
_symmetry.space_group_name_H-M   'P 1'
#
loop_
_entity.id
_entity.type
_entity.pdbx_description
1 polymer ?
#
loop_
_entity_poly.entity_id
_entity_poly.type
_entity_poly.pdbx_seq_one_letter_code
_entity_poly.pdbx_strand_id
1 'polypeptide(L)'
;MKFKIMVLITLLFTSLSLASANYPNFHKIKHQKHHVASKHLKQIYNRVLQNSNVNQKALKRAFTYYERNRYKKGLSSEYLAIADYTKRAMDKRLYIINLRTGKVNRHLVAHGKQSGPKGGRVVRSSNMVNSHMTPYGFFKVGIKEKVTSKKRYRYLSVQGLDWSNKRVGQSTRQGGRDIVLHTANYVNRGGRSYGCFAIKPQDKRVVFKQLKTALLYSYTER
;
A
#
# COMPACT_ATOMS: atom_id res chain seq x y z
N MET A 1 59.18 43.06 -54.28
CA MET A 1 59.82 42.45 -53.09
C MET A 1 59.17 42.99 -51.82
N LYS A 2 58.37 42.19 -51.09
CA LYS A 2 58.03 42.40 -49.67
C LYS A 2 57.86 41.03 -49.01
N PHE A 3 58.62 40.80 -47.94
CA PHE A 3 58.74 39.57 -47.18
C PHE A 3 57.56 39.34 -46.21
N LYS A 4 57.20 38.07 -46.01
CA LYS A 4 56.28 37.57 -44.96
C LYS A 4 57.01 37.50 -43.61
N ILE A 5 56.30 37.80 -42.53
CA ILE A 5 56.66 37.40 -41.16
C ILE A 5 55.49 36.57 -40.61
N MET A 6 55.77 35.33 -40.22
CA MET A 6 54.82 34.41 -39.57
C MET A 6 55.42 34.02 -38.22
N VAL A 7 54.75 34.41 -37.14
CA VAL A 7 55.14 34.12 -35.75
C VAL A 7 54.58 32.75 -35.37
N LEU A 8 55.44 31.86 -34.87
CA LEU A 8 55.12 30.51 -34.43
C LEU A 8 54.92 30.51 -32.90
N ILE A 9 53.73 30.17 -32.41
CA ILE A 9 53.44 30.01 -30.98
C ILE A 9 53.42 28.52 -30.66
N THR A 10 54.33 28.07 -29.79
CA THR A 10 54.38 26.71 -29.24
C THR A 10 53.59 26.64 -27.93
N LEU A 11 52.55 25.81 -27.89
CA LEU A 11 51.79 25.49 -26.67
C LEU A 11 52.26 24.14 -26.10
N LEU A 12 52.85 24.17 -24.90
CA LEU A 12 53.21 23.00 -24.11
C LEU A 12 51.95 22.36 -23.50
N PHE A 13 51.65 21.12 -23.89
CA PHE A 13 50.66 20.28 -23.22
C PHE A 13 51.31 19.53 -22.05
N THR A 14 50.99 19.91 -20.82
CA THR A 14 51.25 19.09 -19.64
C THR A 14 50.10 18.10 -19.47
N SER A 15 50.41 16.80 -19.52
CA SER A 15 49.44 15.73 -19.34
C SER A 15 49.09 15.56 -17.86
N LEU A 16 47.90 16.02 -17.48
CA LEU A 16 47.33 15.74 -16.17
C LEU A 16 46.84 14.29 -16.14
N SER A 17 47.52 13.44 -15.38
CA SER A 17 47.10 12.05 -15.10
C SER A 17 45.79 12.05 -14.32
N LEU A 18 44.68 11.72 -15.00
CA LEU A 18 43.43 11.39 -14.32
C LEU A 18 43.54 9.97 -13.77
N ALA A 19 43.75 9.87 -12.46
CA ALA A 19 43.48 8.63 -11.73
C ALA A 19 42.01 8.24 -11.97
N SER A 20 41.78 7.03 -12.49
CA SER A 20 40.44 6.50 -12.73
C SER A 20 39.75 6.26 -11.39
N ALA A 21 38.93 7.20 -10.94
CA ALA A 21 38.02 6.95 -9.83
C ALA A 21 37.08 5.79 -10.23
N ASN A 22 37.17 4.68 -9.50
CA ASN A 22 36.30 3.51 -9.66
C ASN A 22 34.86 3.89 -9.27
N TYR A 23 34.08 4.44 -10.21
CA TYR A 23 32.65 4.68 -10.01
C TYR A 23 31.91 3.34 -9.96
N PRO A 24 31.14 3.06 -8.90
CA PRO A 24 30.48 1.77 -8.78
C PRO A 24 29.40 1.61 -9.87
N ASN A 25 29.36 0.43 -10.49
CA ASN A 25 28.38 0.12 -11.53
C ASN A 25 26.96 0.10 -10.93
N PHE A 26 26.22 1.19 -11.19
CA PHE A 26 24.85 1.40 -10.72
C PHE A 26 23.89 0.26 -11.10
N HIS A 27 24.12 -0.41 -12.24
CA HIS A 27 23.28 -1.53 -12.69
C HIS A 27 23.44 -2.76 -11.80
N LYS A 28 24.69 -3.09 -11.42
CA LYS A 28 25.02 -4.19 -10.51
C LYS A 28 24.45 -3.96 -9.11
N ILE A 29 24.55 -2.72 -8.60
CA ILE A 29 24.00 -2.34 -7.29
C ILE A 29 22.47 -2.49 -7.26
N LYS A 30 21.77 -2.02 -8.31
CA LYS A 30 20.31 -2.11 -8.41
C LYS A 30 19.85 -3.57 -8.47
N HIS A 31 20.53 -4.40 -9.27
CA HIS A 31 20.23 -5.83 -9.40
C HIS A 31 20.41 -6.57 -8.06
N GLN A 32 21.53 -6.34 -7.36
CA GLN A 32 21.81 -6.97 -6.08
C GLN A 32 20.82 -6.55 -4.99
N LYS A 33 20.49 -5.25 -4.89
CA LYS A 33 19.48 -4.75 -3.95
C LYS A 33 18.10 -5.36 -4.23
N HIS A 34 17.71 -5.49 -5.50
CA HIS A 34 16.46 -6.12 -5.87
C HIS A 34 16.42 -7.61 -5.45
N HIS A 35 17.51 -8.35 -5.72
CA HIS A 35 17.63 -9.77 -5.36
C HIS A 35 17.64 -10.01 -3.83
N VAL A 36 18.37 -9.19 -3.06
CA VAL A 36 18.38 -9.28 -1.59
C VAL A 36 16.97 -8.96 -1.03
N ALA A 37 16.30 -7.96 -1.59
CA ALA A 37 14.97 -7.57 -1.15
C ALA A 37 13.90 -8.62 -1.51
N SER A 38 14.03 -9.34 -2.64
CA SER A 38 13.14 -10.45 -2.98
C SER A 38 13.36 -11.67 -2.08
N LYS A 39 14.62 -12.00 -1.75
CA LYS A 39 14.95 -13.05 -0.76
C LYS A 39 14.37 -12.74 0.62
N HIS A 40 14.53 -11.51 1.11
CA HIS A 40 13.95 -11.06 2.37
C HIS A 40 12.42 -11.16 2.36
N LEU A 41 11.76 -10.65 1.31
CA LEU A 41 10.30 -10.76 1.20
C LEU A 41 9.81 -12.21 1.18
N LYS A 42 10.55 -13.14 0.54
CA LYS A 42 10.25 -14.58 0.58
C LYS A 42 10.35 -15.16 1.99
N GLN A 43 11.37 -14.76 2.77
CA GLN A 43 11.49 -15.18 4.17
C GLN A 43 10.33 -14.67 5.03
N ILE A 44 9.95 -13.40 4.85
CA ILE A 44 8.81 -12.81 5.57
C ILE A 44 7.50 -13.49 5.18
N TYR A 45 7.28 -13.76 3.88
CA TYR A 45 6.13 -14.51 3.39
C TYR A 45 6.04 -15.89 4.08
N ASN A 46 7.13 -16.65 4.10
CA ASN A 46 7.17 -17.97 4.74
C ASN A 46 6.89 -17.89 6.24
N ARG A 47 7.47 -16.91 6.94
CA ARG A 47 7.24 -16.70 8.37
C ARG A 47 5.77 -16.38 8.67
N VAL A 48 5.13 -15.55 7.85
CA VAL A 48 3.70 -15.23 8.00
C VAL A 48 2.84 -16.46 7.70
N LEU A 49 3.19 -17.24 6.67
CA LEU A 49 2.48 -18.47 6.31
C LEU A 49 2.51 -19.50 7.44
N GLN A 50 3.65 -19.64 8.13
CA GLN A 50 3.83 -20.60 9.24
C GLN A 50 3.21 -20.12 10.56
N ASN A 51 3.29 -18.82 10.87
CA ASN A 51 2.97 -18.30 12.21
C ASN A 51 1.68 -17.49 12.28
N SER A 52 0.81 -17.56 11.29
CA SER A 52 -0.44 -16.81 11.29
C SER A 52 -1.59 -17.56 10.62
N ASN A 53 -2.82 -17.12 10.88
CA ASN A 53 -4.02 -17.65 10.23
C ASN A 53 -4.49 -16.80 9.03
N VAL A 54 -3.57 -16.08 8.38
CA VAL A 54 -3.87 -15.37 7.13
C VAL A 54 -4.11 -16.41 6.03
N ASN A 55 -5.17 -16.25 5.24
CA ASN A 55 -5.43 -17.13 4.11
C ASN A 55 -4.24 -17.16 3.14
N GLN A 56 -3.74 -18.35 2.80
CA GLN A 56 -2.55 -18.53 1.97
C GLN A 56 -2.69 -17.92 0.56
N LYS A 57 -3.85 -18.07 -0.08
CA LYS A 57 -4.11 -17.50 -1.42
C LYS A 57 -4.10 -15.97 -1.35
N ALA A 58 -4.71 -15.39 -0.32
CA ALA A 58 -4.70 -13.95 -0.12
C ALA A 58 -3.30 -13.41 0.21
N LEU A 59 -2.55 -14.11 1.06
CA LEU A 59 -1.16 -13.76 1.39
C LEU A 59 -0.29 -13.76 0.14
N LYS A 60 -0.35 -14.82 -0.67
CA LYS A 60 0.38 -14.93 -1.94
C LYS A 60 0.04 -13.76 -2.87
N ARG A 61 -1.26 -13.48 -3.08
CA ARG A 61 -1.71 -12.36 -3.93
C ARG A 61 -1.16 -11.01 -3.44
N ALA A 62 -1.22 -10.75 -2.14
CA ALA A 62 -0.75 -9.49 -1.57
C ALA A 62 0.76 -9.32 -1.71
N PHE A 63 1.56 -10.34 -1.40
CA PHE A 63 3.02 -10.29 -1.52
C PHE A 63 3.47 -10.15 -2.98
N THR A 64 2.86 -10.92 -3.91
CA THR A 64 3.16 -10.80 -5.34
C THR A 64 2.84 -9.41 -5.87
N TYR A 65 1.69 -8.84 -5.51
CA TYR A 65 1.35 -7.48 -5.92
C TYR A 65 2.34 -6.46 -5.34
N TYR A 66 2.62 -6.56 -4.04
CA TYR A 66 3.53 -5.67 -3.34
C TYR A 66 4.93 -5.67 -3.96
N GLU A 67 5.53 -6.85 -4.18
CA GLU A 67 6.86 -6.98 -4.76
C GLU A 67 6.96 -6.28 -6.13
N ARG A 68 5.97 -6.51 -7.00
CA ARG A 68 5.92 -5.93 -8.35
C ARG A 68 5.67 -4.42 -8.39
N ASN A 69 5.02 -3.86 -7.37
CA ASN A 69 4.48 -2.49 -7.45
C ASN A 69 5.04 -1.52 -6.40
N ARG A 70 5.71 -1.98 -5.34
CA ARG A 70 6.08 -1.13 -4.19
C ARG A 70 6.86 0.13 -4.55
N TYR A 71 7.80 0.04 -5.48
CA TYR A 71 8.57 1.21 -5.92
C TYR A 71 7.74 2.14 -6.80
N LYS A 72 7.10 1.61 -7.86
CA LYS A 72 6.27 2.38 -8.80
C LYS A 72 5.10 3.09 -8.11
N LYS A 73 4.51 2.46 -7.09
CA LYS A 73 3.35 3.00 -6.36
C LYS A 73 3.74 3.70 -5.06
N GLY A 74 5.03 3.77 -4.71
CA GLY A 74 5.52 4.37 -3.47
C GLY A 74 4.84 3.78 -2.23
N LEU A 75 4.79 2.46 -2.13
CA LEU A 75 4.20 1.73 -1.01
C LEU A 75 5.20 1.66 0.15
N SER A 76 4.69 1.67 1.37
CA SER A 76 5.49 1.52 2.60
C SER A 76 6.41 0.29 2.53
N SER A 77 7.66 0.44 2.95
CA SER A 77 8.61 -0.67 3.18
C SER A 77 8.35 -1.43 4.47
N GLU A 78 7.50 -0.88 5.34
CA GLU A 78 7.35 -1.34 6.73
C GLU A 78 6.15 -2.26 6.93
N TYR A 79 5.05 -1.97 6.26
CA TYR A 79 3.77 -2.63 6.51
C TYR A 79 2.98 -2.90 5.24
N LEU A 80 2.24 -4.01 5.28
CA LEU A 80 1.24 -4.42 4.32
C LEU A 80 0.01 -4.90 5.10
N ALA A 81 -1.18 -4.65 4.59
CA ALA A 81 -2.43 -5.08 5.22
C ALA A 81 -3.31 -5.92 4.31
N ILE A 82 -4.05 -6.85 4.92
CA ILE A 82 -5.07 -7.67 4.28
C ILE A 82 -6.37 -7.56 5.08
N ALA A 83 -7.43 -7.07 4.46
CA ALA A 83 -8.79 -7.10 5.00
C ALA A 83 -9.50 -8.34 4.43
N ASP A 84 -9.69 -9.33 5.29
CA ASP A 84 -10.25 -10.63 4.96
C ASP A 84 -11.76 -10.67 5.20
N TYR A 85 -12.54 -10.32 4.18
CA TYR A 85 -13.99 -10.29 4.31
C TYR A 85 -14.68 -11.64 4.13
N THR A 86 -13.92 -12.72 3.96
CA THR A 86 -14.41 -14.11 4.09
C THR A 86 -14.74 -14.43 5.57
N LYS A 87 -14.18 -13.66 6.52
CA LYS A 87 -14.44 -13.77 7.96
C LYS A 87 -15.58 -12.86 8.42
N ARG A 88 -16.21 -13.21 9.54
CA ARG A 88 -17.33 -12.43 10.11
C ARG A 88 -16.83 -11.07 10.62
N ALA A 89 -17.68 -10.05 10.65
CA ALA A 89 -17.28 -8.70 11.07
C ALA A 89 -16.85 -8.60 12.54
N MET A 90 -17.23 -9.58 13.35
CA MET A 90 -16.80 -9.70 14.75
C MET A 90 -15.46 -10.43 14.91
N ASP A 91 -14.93 -11.02 13.85
CA ASP A 91 -13.59 -11.61 13.85
C ASP A 91 -12.55 -10.51 13.57
N LYS A 92 -11.38 -10.60 14.23
CA LYS A 92 -10.23 -9.74 13.91
C LYS A 92 -9.67 -10.09 12.53
N ARG A 93 -10.29 -9.53 11.50
CA ARG A 93 -10.11 -9.84 10.07
C ARG A 93 -9.32 -8.79 9.27
N LEU A 94 -8.84 -7.73 9.91
CA LEU A 94 -7.82 -6.86 9.34
C LEU A 94 -6.45 -7.30 9.86
N TYR A 95 -5.65 -7.85 8.97
CA TYR A 95 -4.29 -8.30 9.23
C TYR A 95 -3.31 -7.20 8.82
N ILE A 96 -2.40 -6.81 9.72
CA ILE A 96 -1.32 -5.87 9.43
C ILE A 96 0.00 -6.62 9.64
N ILE A 97 0.75 -6.78 8.56
CA ILE A 97 1.97 -7.56 8.48
C ILE A 97 3.15 -6.59 8.52
N ASN A 98 4.04 -6.77 9.48
CA ASN A 98 5.32 -6.06 9.52
C ASN A 98 6.29 -6.73 8.53
N LEU A 99 6.73 -5.98 7.52
CA LEU A 99 7.57 -6.46 6.43
C LEU A 99 9.06 -6.60 6.79
N ARG A 100 9.45 -6.20 8.01
CA ARG A 100 10.80 -6.43 8.56
C ARG A 100 10.86 -7.70 9.40
N THR A 101 9.81 -7.98 10.18
CA THR A 101 9.82 -9.04 11.19
C THR A 101 8.90 -10.22 10.86
N GLY A 102 7.90 -10.04 9.99
CA GLY A 102 6.85 -11.02 9.75
C GLY A 102 5.78 -11.09 10.85
N LYS A 103 5.85 -10.22 11.87
CA LYS A 103 4.81 -10.13 12.91
C LYS A 103 3.48 -9.68 12.30
N VAL A 104 2.39 -10.34 12.71
CA VAL A 104 1.03 -10.05 12.24
C VAL A 104 0.17 -9.54 13.39
N ASN A 105 -0.30 -8.30 13.29
CA ASN A 105 -1.32 -7.75 14.19
C ASN A 105 -2.71 -7.89 13.56
N ARG A 106 -3.74 -8.12 14.38
CA ARG A 106 -5.12 -8.32 13.91
C ARG A 106 -6.09 -7.35 14.56
N HIS A 107 -6.97 -6.76 13.77
CA HIS A 107 -7.97 -5.78 14.19
C HIS A 107 -9.36 -6.09 13.59
N LEU A 108 -10.41 -5.50 14.15
CA LEU A 108 -11.73 -5.51 13.49
C LEU A 108 -11.73 -4.50 12.34
N VAL A 109 -12.43 -4.85 11.25
CA VAL A 109 -12.76 -3.92 10.17
C VAL A 109 -14.18 -4.17 9.69
N ALA A 110 -15.00 -3.12 9.66
CA ALA A 110 -16.39 -3.20 9.18
C ALA A 110 -16.46 -3.17 7.65
N HIS A 111 -17.49 -3.82 7.11
CA HIS A 111 -17.84 -3.80 5.69
C HIS A 111 -18.99 -2.81 5.39
N GLY A 112 -19.25 -2.57 4.11
CA GLY A 112 -20.34 -1.71 3.63
C GLY A 112 -21.74 -2.29 3.88
N LYS A 113 -22.74 -1.44 4.14
CA LYS A 113 -24.11 -1.83 4.51
C LYS A 113 -24.77 -2.80 3.53
N GLN A 114 -24.51 -2.63 2.23
CA GLN A 114 -25.08 -3.48 1.18
C GLN A 114 -24.20 -4.70 0.82
N SER A 115 -23.08 -4.91 1.53
CA SER A 115 -22.18 -6.04 1.28
C SER A 115 -22.55 -7.33 2.00
N GLY A 116 -23.35 -7.26 3.06
CA GLY A 116 -23.69 -8.40 3.90
C GLY A 116 -24.37 -7.98 5.21
N PRO A 117 -24.84 -8.94 6.01
CA PRO A 117 -25.55 -8.65 7.26
C PRO A 117 -24.63 -8.00 8.30
N LYS A 118 -25.24 -7.34 9.29
CA LYS A 118 -24.52 -6.83 10.47
C LYS A 118 -23.84 -8.01 11.18
N GLY A 119 -22.59 -7.85 11.61
CA GLY A 119 -21.82 -8.90 12.25
C GLY A 119 -21.33 -10.02 11.30
N GLY A 120 -21.85 -10.13 10.08
CA GLY A 120 -21.58 -11.25 9.18
C GLY A 120 -20.38 -11.07 8.24
N ARG A 121 -20.32 -11.94 7.25
CA ARG A 121 -19.33 -11.92 6.14
C ARG A 121 -19.78 -10.97 5.04
N VAL A 122 -18.88 -10.66 4.10
CA VAL A 122 -19.25 -10.00 2.85
C VAL A 122 -19.64 -11.05 1.81
N VAL A 123 -20.86 -10.92 1.29
CA VAL A 123 -21.39 -11.75 0.21
C VAL A 123 -21.43 -11.00 -1.13
N ARG A 124 -21.38 -9.66 -1.11
CA ARG A 124 -21.39 -8.81 -2.31
C ARG A 124 -20.38 -7.67 -2.17
N SER A 125 -19.63 -7.40 -3.23
CA SER A 125 -18.72 -6.26 -3.32
C SER A 125 -18.97 -5.46 -4.59
N SER A 126 -18.68 -4.16 -4.58
CA SER A 126 -18.87 -3.33 -5.77
C SER A 126 -17.93 -2.16 -5.76
N ASN A 127 -17.65 -1.66 -6.96
CA ASN A 127 -16.97 -0.40 -7.20
C ASN A 127 -17.90 0.67 -7.79
N MET A 128 -19.21 0.42 -7.86
CA MET A 128 -20.18 1.41 -8.31
C MET A 128 -20.35 2.51 -7.26
N VAL A 129 -20.50 3.75 -7.75
CA VAL A 129 -20.88 4.91 -6.93
C VAL A 129 -22.24 4.61 -6.27
N ASN A 130 -22.45 5.10 -5.04
CA ASN A 130 -23.68 4.90 -4.25
C ASN A 130 -24.09 3.45 -3.95
N SER A 131 -23.28 2.45 -4.33
CA SER A 131 -23.57 1.05 -4.00
C SER A 131 -23.52 0.73 -2.50
N HIS A 132 -22.90 1.58 -1.67
CA HIS A 132 -22.67 1.32 -0.24
C HIS A 132 -22.03 -0.06 0.06
N MET A 133 -21.39 -0.68 -0.94
CA MET A 133 -20.72 -1.97 -0.84
C MET A 133 -19.22 -1.79 -0.64
N THR A 134 -18.61 -2.72 0.05
CA THR A 134 -17.16 -2.81 0.22
C THR A 134 -16.49 -2.96 -1.15
N PRO A 135 -15.48 -2.14 -1.48
CA PRO A 135 -14.64 -2.37 -2.66
C PRO A 135 -13.61 -3.47 -2.40
N TYR A 136 -13.20 -4.17 -3.44
CA TYR A 136 -12.18 -5.24 -3.40
C TYR A 136 -10.95 -4.86 -4.25
N GLY A 137 -9.86 -5.59 -4.10
CA GLY A 137 -8.60 -5.36 -4.80
C GLY A 137 -7.55 -4.66 -3.94
N PHE A 138 -6.55 -4.08 -4.59
CA PHE A 138 -5.41 -3.43 -3.96
C PHE A 138 -5.62 -1.92 -3.83
N PHE A 139 -5.22 -1.38 -2.68
CA PHE A 139 -5.34 0.04 -2.37
C PHE A 139 -4.06 0.57 -1.75
N LYS A 140 -3.80 1.87 -1.95
CA LYS A 140 -2.80 2.62 -1.21
C LYS A 140 -3.49 3.49 -0.16
N VAL A 141 -3.06 3.39 1.09
CA VAL A 141 -3.54 4.25 2.17
C VAL A 141 -2.75 5.56 2.20
N GLY A 142 -3.42 6.67 2.48
CA GLY A 142 -2.84 8.00 2.53
C GLY A 142 -1.95 8.25 3.74
N ILE A 143 -1.26 9.39 3.73
CA ILE A 143 -0.31 9.78 4.79
C ILE A 143 -0.91 10.74 5.83
N LYS A 144 -1.81 11.65 5.41
CA LYS A 144 -2.37 12.71 6.26
C LYS A 144 -3.65 12.23 6.95
N GLU A 145 -3.66 12.29 8.28
CA GLU A 145 -4.89 12.11 9.07
C GLU A 145 -5.80 13.32 8.84
N LYS A 146 -7.08 13.05 8.63
CA LYS A 146 -8.14 14.04 8.39
C LYS A 146 -9.35 13.73 9.27
N VAL A 147 -10.35 14.61 9.24
CA VAL A 147 -11.58 14.49 10.01
C VAL A 147 -12.78 14.66 9.10
N THR A 148 -13.74 13.73 9.13
CA THR A 148 -14.97 13.87 8.34
C THR A 148 -15.80 15.05 8.86
N SER A 149 -16.45 15.79 7.96
CA SER A 149 -17.23 16.98 8.33
C SER A 149 -18.40 16.64 9.24
N LYS A 150 -19.26 15.70 8.81
CA LYS A 150 -20.54 15.40 9.49
C LYS A 150 -20.41 14.56 10.77
N LYS A 151 -19.62 13.49 10.73
CA LYS A 151 -19.53 12.52 11.86
C LYS A 151 -18.25 12.66 12.68
N ARG A 152 -17.36 13.59 12.30
CA ARG A 152 -16.10 13.88 12.99
C ARG A 152 -15.18 12.66 13.15
N TYR A 153 -15.30 11.67 12.27
CA TYR A 153 -14.44 10.49 12.27
C TYR A 153 -13.04 10.86 11.81
N ARG A 154 -12.01 10.45 12.56
CA ARG A 154 -10.63 10.51 12.09
C ARG A 154 -10.45 9.49 10.97
N TYR A 155 -9.76 9.86 9.89
CA TYR A 155 -9.56 8.98 8.75
C TYR A 155 -8.23 9.21 8.03
N LEU A 156 -7.79 8.19 7.29
CA LEU A 156 -6.79 8.26 6.23
C LEU A 156 -7.49 8.04 4.89
N SER A 157 -7.09 8.78 3.86
CA SER A 157 -7.59 8.56 2.50
C SER A 157 -7.17 7.19 1.98
N VAL A 158 -7.91 6.64 1.02
CA VAL A 158 -7.58 5.38 0.35
C VAL A 158 -7.71 5.59 -1.16
N GLN A 159 -6.75 5.07 -1.92
CA GLN A 159 -6.74 5.14 -3.38
C GLN A 159 -6.72 3.73 -3.96
N GLY A 160 -7.61 3.45 -4.91
CA GLY A 160 -7.60 2.20 -5.67
C GLY A 160 -6.37 2.07 -6.55
N LEU A 161 -5.80 0.87 -6.62
CA LEU A 161 -4.62 0.56 -7.44
C LEU A 161 -4.91 -0.41 -8.59
N ASP A 162 -6.16 -0.89 -8.70
CA ASP A 162 -6.62 -1.82 -9.73
C ASP A 162 -7.78 -1.21 -10.54
N TRP A 163 -7.99 -1.71 -11.75
CA TRP A 163 -9.15 -1.32 -12.56
C TRP A 163 -10.48 -1.57 -11.82
N SER A 164 -10.57 -2.67 -11.09
CA SER A 164 -11.75 -3.07 -10.32
C SER A 164 -12.09 -2.11 -9.19
N ASN A 165 -11.17 -1.24 -8.76
CA ASN A 165 -11.38 -0.28 -7.69
C ASN A 165 -10.95 1.16 -8.03
N LYS A 166 -10.70 1.44 -9.32
CA LYS A 166 -10.17 2.71 -9.83
C LYS A 166 -10.93 3.97 -9.41
N ARG A 167 -12.20 3.85 -9.05
CA ARG A 167 -13.06 4.97 -8.62
C ARG A 167 -12.74 5.41 -7.19
N VAL A 168 -12.15 4.53 -6.37
CA VAL A 168 -11.78 4.84 -4.98
C VAL A 168 -10.63 5.84 -4.96
N GLY A 169 -10.87 6.99 -4.31
CA GLY A 169 -9.90 8.09 -4.21
C GLY A 169 -9.93 9.09 -5.37
N GLN A 170 -10.82 8.91 -6.34
CA GLN A 170 -11.13 9.93 -7.35
C GLN A 170 -12.15 10.94 -6.81
N SER A 171 -12.21 12.13 -7.42
CA SER A 171 -13.20 13.14 -7.04
C SER A 171 -14.62 12.68 -7.38
N THR A 172 -15.61 13.12 -6.59
CA THR A 172 -17.02 12.80 -6.86
C THR A 172 -17.50 13.36 -8.21
N ARG A 173 -16.96 14.51 -8.64
CA ARG A 173 -17.19 15.10 -9.98
C ARG A 173 -16.76 14.18 -11.12
N GLN A 174 -15.80 13.28 -10.88
CA GLN A 174 -15.32 12.28 -11.86
C GLN A 174 -15.99 10.91 -11.67
N GLY A 175 -17.08 10.83 -10.90
CA GLY A 175 -17.73 9.56 -10.55
C GLY A 175 -16.88 8.69 -9.62
N GLY A 176 -16.05 9.33 -8.78
CA GLY A 176 -15.25 8.69 -7.76
C GLY A 176 -16.06 8.23 -6.54
N ARG A 177 -15.41 7.46 -5.67
CA ARG A 177 -15.97 6.97 -4.41
C ARG A 177 -15.11 7.46 -3.25
N ASP A 178 -15.75 8.14 -2.30
CA ASP A 178 -15.13 8.59 -1.06
C ASP A 178 -15.04 7.43 -0.05
N ILE A 179 -14.21 6.44 -0.39
CA ILE A 179 -13.88 5.32 0.49
C ILE A 179 -12.60 5.66 1.23
N VAL A 180 -12.68 5.59 2.56
CA VAL A 180 -11.58 5.94 3.47
C VAL A 180 -11.34 4.85 4.50
N LEU A 181 -10.18 4.89 5.16
CA LEU A 181 -9.91 4.14 6.37
C LEU A 181 -10.22 5.04 7.56
N HIS A 182 -11.29 4.77 8.32
CA HIS A 182 -11.73 5.65 9.40
C HIS A 182 -12.05 4.93 10.69
N THR A 183 -12.11 5.67 11.80
CA THR A 183 -12.56 5.16 13.09
C THR A 183 -14.08 5.22 13.22
N ALA A 184 -14.71 4.21 13.81
CA ALA A 184 -16.12 4.28 14.20
C ALA A 184 -16.50 3.34 15.35
N ASN A 185 -17.31 3.83 16.29
CA ASN A 185 -17.78 3.05 17.46
C ASN A 185 -18.64 1.84 17.06
N TYR A 186 -19.37 1.91 15.94
CA TYR A 186 -20.22 0.82 15.49
C TYR A 186 -19.44 -0.47 15.18
N VAL A 187 -18.13 -0.38 14.96
CA VAL A 187 -17.26 -1.54 14.69
C VAL A 187 -17.27 -2.52 15.86
N ASN A 188 -17.40 -2.04 17.11
CA ASN A 188 -17.47 -2.89 18.30
C ASN A 188 -18.72 -3.80 18.35
N ARG A 189 -19.76 -3.48 17.57
CA ARG A 189 -21.04 -4.21 17.53
C ARG A 189 -21.31 -4.81 16.16
N GLY A 190 -20.26 -5.06 15.37
CA GLY A 190 -20.37 -5.61 14.01
C GLY A 190 -21.12 -4.69 13.04
N GLY A 191 -21.15 -3.39 13.31
CA GLY A 191 -21.80 -2.39 12.48
C GLY A 191 -21.20 -2.30 11.07
N ARG A 192 -21.84 -1.49 10.21
CA ARG A 192 -21.52 -1.41 8.78
C ARG A 192 -21.32 0.03 8.36
N SER A 193 -20.36 0.26 7.47
CA SER A 193 -20.09 1.56 6.84
C SER A 193 -20.90 1.71 5.54
N TYR A 194 -20.64 2.75 4.74
CA TYR A 194 -21.10 2.86 3.35
C TYR A 194 -20.04 2.40 2.34
N GLY A 195 -19.21 1.44 2.75
CA GLY A 195 -18.14 0.83 1.94
C GLY A 195 -16.74 1.19 2.43
N CYS A 196 -16.61 2.17 3.33
CA CYS A 196 -15.34 2.54 3.97
C CYS A 196 -14.77 1.41 4.84
N PHE A 197 -13.44 1.38 4.97
CA PHE A 197 -12.74 0.50 5.90
C PHE A 197 -12.83 1.11 7.30
N ALA A 198 -13.78 0.67 8.12
CA ALA A 198 -13.96 1.23 9.46
C ALA A 198 -13.32 0.37 10.53
N ILE A 199 -12.46 0.95 11.36
CA ILE A 199 -11.79 0.29 12.50
C ILE A 199 -12.30 0.83 13.84
N LYS A 200 -11.96 0.14 14.92
CA LYS A 200 -12.22 0.60 16.29
C LYS A 200 -11.47 1.91 16.57
N PRO A 201 -12.08 2.92 17.23
CA PRO A 201 -11.38 4.14 17.61
C PRO A 201 -10.17 3.90 18.52
N GLN A 202 -10.25 2.89 19.41
CA GLN A 202 -9.15 2.51 20.30
C GLN A 202 -7.90 2.08 19.53
N ASP A 203 -8.07 1.46 18.36
CA ASP A 203 -6.98 0.95 17.52
C ASP A 203 -6.33 2.04 16.66
N LYS A 204 -6.90 3.26 16.62
CA LYS A 204 -6.50 4.33 15.70
C LYS A 204 -5.01 4.59 15.71
N ARG A 205 -4.42 4.79 16.90
CA ARG A 205 -3.01 5.18 17.03
C ARG A 205 -2.08 4.16 16.36
N VAL A 206 -2.31 2.88 16.61
CA VAL A 206 -1.50 1.79 16.05
C VAL A 206 -1.78 1.62 14.56
N VAL A 207 -3.05 1.49 14.19
CA VAL A 207 -3.43 1.19 12.80
C VAL A 207 -3.06 2.33 11.86
N PHE A 208 -3.32 3.59 12.22
CA PHE A 208 -2.99 4.72 11.35
C PHE A 208 -1.48 4.87 11.20
N LYS A 209 -0.69 4.69 12.28
CA LYS A 209 0.77 4.71 12.20
C LYS A 209 1.29 3.65 11.23
N GLN A 210 0.77 2.43 11.33
CA GLN A 210 1.23 1.30 10.52
C GLN A 210 0.76 1.38 9.07
N LEU A 211 -0.44 1.90 8.81
CA LEU A 211 -1.02 1.87 7.47
C LEU A 211 -0.71 3.10 6.62
N LYS A 212 -0.04 4.14 7.11
CA LYS A 212 0.41 5.24 6.24
C LYS A 212 1.24 4.68 5.08
N THR A 213 0.83 5.03 3.85
CA THR A 213 1.40 4.57 2.56
C THR A 213 1.44 3.06 2.35
N ALA A 214 0.89 2.26 3.26
CA ALA A 214 0.87 0.81 3.14
C ALA A 214 -0.03 0.34 2.00
N LEU A 215 0.30 -0.83 1.45
CA LEU A 215 -0.63 -1.60 0.64
C LEU A 215 -1.74 -2.14 1.54
N LEU A 216 -2.99 -1.93 1.15
CA LEU A 216 -4.15 -2.59 1.73
C LEU A 216 -4.80 -3.47 0.66
N TYR A 217 -4.86 -4.77 0.91
CA TYR A 217 -5.57 -5.72 0.06
C TYR A 217 -6.93 -6.06 0.67
N SER A 218 -8.02 -5.68 -0.01
CA SER A 218 -9.40 -6.02 0.37
C SER A 218 -9.87 -7.20 -0.49
N TYR A 219 -10.28 -8.30 0.12
CA TYR A 219 -10.76 -9.45 -0.65
C TYR A 219 -11.97 -10.13 -0.01
N THR A 220 -12.74 -10.81 -0.86
CA THR A 220 -13.98 -11.54 -0.58
C THR A 220 -13.91 -12.92 -1.23
N GLU A 221 -14.82 -13.85 -0.91
CA GLU A 221 -14.89 -15.22 -1.50
C GLU A 221 -15.33 -15.27 -2.98
N ARG A 222 -15.04 -14.24 -3.77
CA ARG A 222 -15.35 -14.25 -5.20
C ARG A 222 -14.48 -15.21 -5.99
#